data_AF-H3ZRD9-F1
#
_entry.id   AF-H3ZRD9-F1
#
_cell.length_a   1.000
_cell.length_b   1.000
_cell.length_c   1.000
_cell.angle_alpha   90.00
_cell.angle_beta   90.00
_cell.angle_gamma   90.00
#
_symmetry.space_group_name_H-M   'P 1'
#
loop_
_entity.id
_entity.type
_entity.pdbx_description
1 polymer ?
#
loop_
_entity_poly.entity_id
_entity_poly.type
_entity_poly.pdbx_seq_one_letter_code
_entity_poly.pdbx_strand_id
1 'polypeptide(L)'
;MPHELIKEYNACYRVVYQGKLIYPPAADKLGIPLNEIWISELLRPYERYVLFHELREIKHRAEGCSVEEAHKKALELQKVRE
;
A
#
# COMPACT_ATOMS: atom_id res chain seq x y z
N MET A 1 -18.32 -0.16 -2.54
CA MET A 1 -17.74 0.68 -1.48
C MET A 1 -17.94 2.15 -1.90
N PRO A 2 -18.43 3.05 -1.03
CA PRO A 2 -18.60 4.45 -1.39
C PRO A 2 -17.24 5.06 -1.74
N HIS A 3 -17.11 5.68 -2.92
CA HIS A 3 -15.90 6.41 -3.34
C HIS A 3 -15.45 7.46 -2.30
N GLU A 4 -16.38 7.94 -1.45
CA GLU A 4 -16.09 8.94 -0.44
C GLU A 4 -15.15 8.47 0.68
N LEU A 5 -15.02 7.17 0.93
CA LEU A 5 -14.14 6.66 2.00
C LEU A 5 -12.69 6.51 1.55
N ILE A 6 -12.44 6.21 0.26
CA ILE A 6 -11.07 6.11 -0.25
C ILE A 6 -10.47 7.49 -0.55
N LYS A 7 -11.28 8.55 -0.70
CA LYS A 7 -10.75 9.91 -0.99
C LYS A 7 -9.78 10.43 0.07
N GLU A 8 -9.90 9.93 1.31
CA GLU A 8 -9.04 10.29 2.44
C GLU A 8 -7.71 9.50 2.44
N TYR A 9 -7.56 8.51 1.56
CA TYR A 9 -6.40 7.63 1.47
C TYR A 9 -5.84 7.61 0.04
N ASN A 10 -4.52 7.72 -0.10
CA ASN A 10 -3.87 7.64 -1.41
C ASN A 10 -3.97 6.23 -2.01
N ALA A 11 -3.66 5.21 -1.21
CA ALA A 11 -3.84 3.81 -1.51
C ALA A 11 -4.03 3.00 -0.22
N CYS A 12 -4.58 1.80 -0.34
CA CYS A 12 -4.74 0.85 0.76
C CYS A 12 -4.73 -0.58 0.24
N TYR A 13 -4.27 -1.54 1.04
CA TYR A 13 -4.13 -2.93 0.62
C TYR A 13 -4.48 -3.90 1.73
N ARG A 14 -4.88 -5.12 1.34
CA ARG A 14 -4.91 -6.28 2.22
C ARG A 14 -4.45 -7.49 1.43
N VAL A 15 -3.27 -8.01 1.73
CA VAL A 15 -2.64 -9.07 0.91
C VAL A 15 -2.02 -10.17 1.75
N VAL A 16 -2.00 -11.39 1.22
CA VAL A 16 -1.11 -12.45 1.69
C VAL A 16 0.16 -12.41 0.85
N TYR A 17 1.29 -12.12 1.49
CA TYR A 17 2.59 -12.11 0.84
C TYR A 17 3.56 -13.01 1.63
N GLN A 18 4.16 -13.99 0.95
CA GLN A 18 5.02 -15.01 1.57
C GLN A 18 4.37 -15.70 2.78
N GLY A 19 3.07 -16.02 2.68
CA GLY A 19 2.30 -16.66 3.76
C GLY A 19 1.95 -15.75 4.94
N LYS A 20 2.32 -14.47 4.90
CA LYS A 20 1.99 -13.47 5.92
C LYS A 20 0.85 -12.57 5.44
N LEU A 21 -0.14 -12.36 6.30
CA LEU A 21 -1.21 -11.39 6.06
C LEU A 21 -0.68 -9.98 6.41
N ILE A 22 -0.67 -9.07 5.43
CA ILE A 22 -0.12 -7.72 5.56
C ILE A 22 -1.16 -6.71 5.11
N TYR A 23 -1.51 -5.80 6.02
CA TYR A 23 -2.45 -4.71 5.79
C TYR A 23 -2.23 -3.59 6.82
N PRO A 24 -2.53 -2.33 6.49
CA PRO A 24 -2.61 -1.25 7.47
C PRO A 24 -3.96 -1.29 8.20
N PRO A 25 -4.09 -0.71 9.41
CA PRO A 25 -5.37 -0.66 10.15
C PRO A 25 -6.53 -0.02 9.36
N ALA A 26 -6.22 0.87 8.40
CA ALA A 26 -7.21 1.45 7.51
C ALA A 26 -7.95 0.40 6.66
N ALA A 27 -7.33 -0.73 6.33
CA ALA A 27 -7.96 -1.77 5.52
C ALA A 27 -9.15 -2.43 6.21
N ASP A 28 -9.18 -2.47 7.55
CA ASP A 28 -10.34 -2.96 8.30
C ASP A 28 -11.53 -2.01 8.17
N LYS A 29 -11.27 -0.70 8.27
CA LYS A 29 -12.31 0.34 8.12
C LYS A 29 -12.84 0.42 6.70
N LEU A 30 -11.95 0.27 5.72
CA LEU A 30 -12.29 0.33 4.29
C LEU A 30 -12.88 -0.98 3.76
N GLY A 31 -12.82 -2.07 4.54
CA GLY A 31 -13.31 -3.37 4.11
C GLY A 31 -12.58 -3.92 2.89
N ILE A 32 -11.27 -3.67 2.76
CA ILE A 32 -10.49 -4.11 1.60
C ILE A 32 -10.53 -5.64 1.50
N PRO A 33 -10.92 -6.22 0.34
CA PRO A 33 -10.91 -7.66 0.17
C PRO A 33 -9.50 -8.26 0.24
N LEU A 34 -9.42 -9.56 0.50
CA LEU A 34 -8.14 -10.25 0.54
C LEU A 34 -7.50 -10.30 -0.85
N ASN A 35 -6.20 -9.99 -0.91
CA ASN A 35 -5.37 -9.88 -2.11
C ASN A 35 -5.74 -8.74 -3.05
N GLU A 36 -6.28 -7.65 -2.51
CA GLU A 36 -6.55 -6.44 -3.27
C GLU A 36 -5.70 -5.25 -2.80
N ILE A 37 -5.34 -4.40 -3.75
CA ILE A 37 -4.72 -3.09 -3.56
C ILE A 37 -5.63 -2.08 -4.23
N TRP A 38 -6.15 -1.13 -3.46
CA TRP A 38 -7.01 -0.07 -3.96
C TRP A 38 -6.23 1.23 -4.00
N ILE A 39 -6.37 1.96 -5.10
CA ILE A 39 -5.69 3.25 -5.32
C ILE A 39 -6.78 4.29 -5.56
N SER A 40 -6.60 5.48 -4.96
CA SER A 40 -7.51 6.61 -5.20
C SER A 40 -7.52 7.01 -6.68
N GLU A 41 -8.70 7.25 -7.23
CA GLU A 41 -8.86 7.73 -8.62
C GLU A 41 -8.12 9.04 -8.89
N LEU A 42 -7.91 9.87 -7.86
CA LEU A 42 -7.11 11.10 -7.95
C LEU A 42 -5.64 10.82 -8.34
N LEU A 43 -5.14 9.62 -8.02
CA LEU A 43 -3.78 9.19 -8.32
C LEU A 43 -3.70 8.28 -9.55
N ARG A 44 -4.79 8.13 -10.33
CA ARG A 44 -4.79 7.35 -11.58
C ARG A 44 -3.61 7.70 -12.51
N PRO A 45 -3.23 8.97 -12.73
CA PRO A 45 -2.05 9.30 -13.55
C PRO A 45 -0.72 8.74 -12.99
N TYR A 46 -0.66 8.48 -11.69
CA TYR A 46 0.51 7.99 -10.96
C TYR A 46 0.35 6.54 -10.50
N GLU A 47 -0.64 5.80 -11.02
CA GLU A 47 -0.99 4.45 -10.57
C GLU A 47 0.23 3.53 -10.46
N ARG A 48 1.09 3.51 -11.50
CA ARG A 48 2.31 2.68 -11.51
C ARG A 48 3.28 3.04 -10.40
N TYR A 49 3.41 4.34 -10.10
CA TYR A 49 4.29 4.83 -9.04
C TYR A 49 3.75 4.45 -7.66
N VAL A 50 2.45 4.68 -7.44
CA VAL A 50 1.77 4.33 -6.18
C VAL A 50 1.82 2.82 -5.97
N LEU A 51 1.47 2.02 -6.98
CA LEU A 51 1.54 0.57 -6.90
C LEU A 51 2.96 0.09 -6.60
N PHE A 52 3.98 0.68 -7.24
CA PHE A 52 5.37 0.36 -6.91
C PHE A 52 5.70 0.65 -5.45
N HIS A 53 5.26 1.80 -4.92
CA HIS A 53 5.43 2.16 -3.51
C HIS A 53 4.82 1.10 -2.58
N GLU A 54 3.53 0.79 -2.76
CA GLU A 54 2.80 -0.17 -1.94
C GLU A 54 3.45 -1.56 -1.96
N LEU A 55 3.88 -2.02 -3.14
CA LEU A 55 4.56 -3.31 -3.28
C LEU A 55 5.91 -3.35 -2.54
N ARG A 56 6.65 -2.24 -2.48
CA ARG A 56 7.89 -2.15 -1.70
C ARG A 56 7.61 -2.17 -0.21
N GLU A 57 6.60 -1.44 0.25
CA GLU A 57 6.19 -1.50 1.64
C GLU A 57 5.76 -2.90 2.06
N ILE A 58 4.88 -3.55 1.28
CA ILE A 58 4.43 -4.92 1.53
C ILE A 58 5.63 -5.87 1.67
N LYS A 59 6.61 -5.75 0.77
CA LYS A 59 7.83 -6.56 0.83
C LYS A 59 8.59 -6.34 2.13
N HIS A 60 8.86 -5.10 2.51
CA HIS A 60 9.60 -4.80 3.75
C HIS A 60 8.83 -5.18 5.01
N ARG A 61 7.50 -5.05 5.01
CA ARG A 61 6.66 -5.56 6.10
C ARG A 61 6.71 -7.07 6.21
N ALA A 62 6.78 -7.80 5.10
CA ALA A 62 7.01 -9.26 5.13
C ALA A 62 8.38 -9.62 5.70
N GLU A 63 9.40 -8.80 5.46
CA GLU A 63 10.74 -8.95 6.03
C GLU A 63 10.80 -8.63 7.54
N GLY A 64 9.69 -8.14 8.12
CA GLY A 64 9.57 -7.87 9.56
C GLY A 64 9.74 -6.40 9.94
N CYS A 65 9.84 -5.48 8.97
CA CYS A 65 9.85 -4.05 9.27
C CYS A 65 8.50 -3.58 9.83
N SER A 66 8.56 -2.63 10.75
CA SER A 66 7.40 -1.83 11.13
C SER A 66 6.87 -1.03 9.94
N VAL A 67 5.65 -0.49 10.07
CA VAL A 67 5.03 0.33 9.01
C VAL A 67 5.91 1.53 8.65
N GLU A 68 6.42 2.25 9.65
CA GLU A 68 7.26 3.44 9.43
C GLU A 68 8.60 3.10 8.77
N GLU A 69 9.24 2.00 9.17
CA GLU A 69 10.49 1.54 8.55
C GLU A 69 10.28 1.09 7.11
N ALA A 70 9.20 0.33 6.85
CA ALA A 70 8.85 -0.12 5.51
C ALA A 70 8.59 1.07 4.58
N HIS A 71 7.84 2.07 5.06
CA HIS A 71 7.57 3.30 4.33
C HIS A 71 8.84 4.08 3.99
N LYS A 72 9.74 4.28 4.96
CA LYS A 72 11.03 4.95 4.74
C LYS A 72 11.87 4.24 3.69
N LYS A 73 11.99 2.92 3.76
CA LYS A 73 12.72 2.12 2.76
C LYS A 73 12.08 2.20 1.37
N ALA A 74 10.75 2.20 1.29
CA ALA A 74 10.03 2.36 0.03
C ALA A 74 10.34 3.72 -0.63
N LEU A 75 10.36 4.80 0.15
CA LEU A 75 10.74 6.14 -0.32
C LEU A 75 12.20 6.21 -0.79
N GLU A 76 13.14 5.61 -0.07
CA GLU A 76 14.55 5.57 -0.46
C GLU A 76 14.75 4.87 -1.81
N LEU A 77 14.06 3.74 -2.03
CA LEU A 77 14.13 2.99 -3.29
C LEU A 77 13.50 3.72 -4.48
N GLN A 78 12.58 4.65 -4.22
CA GLN A 78 12.00 5.50 -5.27
C GLN A 78 12.99 6.58 -5.73
N LYS A 79 13.74 7.17 -4.81
CA LYS A 79 14.75 8.22 -5.11
C LYS A 79 15.91 7.72 -5.97
N VAL A 80 16.23 6.43 -5.92
CA VAL A 80 17.34 5.83 -6.70
C VAL A 80 16.96 5.60 -8.18
N ARG A 81 15.69 5.79 -8.55
CA ARG A 81 15.16 5.49 -9.88
C ARG A 81 14.76 6.70 -10.73
N GLU A 82 14.95 7.91 -10.21
CA GLU A 82 14.84 9.18 -10.96
C GLU A 82 16.22 9.65 -11.43
#